data_AF-A0A4T0BAZ9-F1
#
_entry.id   AF-A0A4T0BAZ9-F1
#
_cell.length_a   1.000
_cell.length_b   1.000
_cell.length_c   1.000
_cell.angle_alpha   90.00
_cell.angle_beta   90.00
_cell.angle_gamma   90.00
#
_symmetry.space_group_name_H-M   'P 1'
#
loop_
_entity.id
_entity.type
_entity.pdbx_description
1 polymer ?
#
loop_
_entity_poly.entity_id
_entity_poly.type
_entity_poly.pdbx_seq_one_letter_code
_entity_poly.pdbx_strand_id
1 'polypeptide(L)'
;MEAPITFLVLVKDAVPPNAAAGVRQLYDRLGQFERSQGVFPAAEKDLFEREGIVDPDIDLPYVYFDNTHYRATLGGVPSLADVDKLVKRVRQFRELGESEAAWNGYIDTTLFLLAEAASVHQGRTTSTNITTARIGPSSLIPRTQDNVHIRGKMVDFALVLEGSDALKAGAARLPTNADKGVFSFNHTTHSPLLRRPIAVSIETKRQGEHFQDALDQLGVWTSAHFARLTELLTAAGRSHVHPPMLPCLIAQGSDWKFILAEKTLAGEVKIWSKLDFGDVATHRGVYTTISVLLLLMDWAETQYRPWFEENICSSALPSG
;
A
#
# COMPACT_ATOMS: atom_id res chain seq x y z
N MET A 1 -1.64 -1.57 32.89
CA MET A 1 -0.52 -1.28 31.98
C MET A 1 -0.75 -2.11 30.75
N GLU A 2 -1.00 -1.48 29.60
CA GLU A 2 -1.07 -2.21 28.32
C GLU A 2 0.31 -2.79 27.99
N ALA A 3 0.33 -4.01 27.45
CA ALA A 3 1.56 -4.66 27.02
C ALA A 3 2.19 -3.87 25.85
N PRO A 4 3.53 -3.76 25.78
CA PRO A 4 4.20 -3.06 24.69
C PRO A 4 3.89 -3.72 23.33
N ILE A 5 3.68 -2.90 22.29
CA ILE A 5 3.47 -3.36 20.92
C ILE A 5 4.74 -4.05 20.43
N THR A 6 4.71 -5.37 20.30
CA THR A 6 5.83 -6.19 19.81
C THR A 6 5.60 -6.52 18.35
N PHE A 7 6.60 -6.29 17.49
CA PHE A 7 6.57 -6.69 16.08
C PHE A 7 7.60 -7.79 15.83
N LEU A 8 7.27 -8.71 14.92
CA LEU A 8 8.17 -9.75 14.46
C LEU A 8 8.08 -9.84 12.93
N VAL A 9 9.24 -9.76 12.29
CA VAL A 9 9.36 -9.97 10.84
C VAL A 9 9.49 -11.46 10.58
N LEU A 10 8.40 -12.10 10.13
CA LEU A 10 8.39 -13.52 9.74
C LEU A 10 7.99 -13.64 8.28
N VAL A 11 8.98 -13.66 7.39
CA VAL A 11 8.73 -13.92 5.97
C VAL A 11 8.22 -15.36 5.82
N LYS A 12 7.03 -15.53 5.24
CA LYS A 12 6.46 -16.84 4.89
C LYS A 12 6.00 -16.81 3.44
N ASP A 13 6.14 -17.91 2.72
CA ASP A 13 5.88 -17.96 1.27
C ASP A 13 4.38 -18.00 0.89
N ALA A 14 3.48 -18.01 1.87
CA ALA A 14 2.05 -18.10 1.65
C ALA A 14 1.25 -17.21 2.62
N VAL A 15 0.17 -16.63 2.11
CA VAL A 15 -0.83 -15.90 2.90
C VAL A 15 -1.41 -16.82 3.99
N PRO A 16 -1.73 -16.29 5.18
CA PRO A 16 -2.27 -17.09 6.26
C PRO A 16 -3.55 -17.84 5.83
N PRO A 17 -3.72 -19.12 6.23
CA PRO A 17 -4.93 -19.89 5.92
C PRO A 17 -6.24 -19.25 6.42
N ASN A 18 -6.15 -18.31 7.38
CA ASN A 18 -7.25 -17.58 7.97
C ASN A 18 -7.45 -16.15 7.40
N ALA A 19 -6.71 -15.74 6.37
CA ALA A 19 -6.88 -14.42 5.76
C ALA A 19 -8.31 -14.20 5.24
N ALA A 20 -8.83 -12.97 5.27
CA ALA A 20 -10.16 -12.68 4.73
C ALA A 20 -10.22 -12.94 3.21
N ALA A 21 -11.42 -13.22 2.68
CA ALA A 21 -11.60 -13.55 1.25
C ALA A 21 -11.02 -12.47 0.31
N GLY A 22 -11.24 -11.19 0.61
CA GLY A 22 -10.68 -10.09 -0.18
C GLY A 22 -9.15 -10.03 -0.17
N VAL A 23 -8.50 -10.43 0.92
CA VAL A 23 -7.03 -10.50 1.03
C VAL A 23 -6.48 -11.69 0.24
N ARG A 24 -7.17 -12.83 0.27
CA ARG A 24 -6.80 -13.98 -0.57
C ARG A 24 -6.93 -13.65 -2.05
N GLN A 25 -8.04 -13.04 -2.45
CA GLN A 25 -8.25 -12.62 -3.84
C GLN A 25 -7.18 -11.62 -4.29
N LEU A 26 -6.84 -10.63 -3.45
CA LEU A 26 -5.72 -9.70 -3.69
C LEU A 26 -4.41 -10.47 -3.95
N TYR A 27 -4.07 -11.43 -3.09
CA TYR A 27 -2.82 -12.16 -3.19
C TYR A 27 -2.77 -13.13 -4.39
N ASP A 28 -3.88 -13.80 -4.71
CA ASP A 28 -3.97 -14.68 -5.88
C ASP A 28 -3.75 -13.89 -7.17
N ARG A 29 -4.35 -12.69 -7.27
CA ARG A 29 -4.17 -11.78 -8.41
C ARG A 29 -2.75 -11.22 -8.48
N LEU A 30 -2.19 -10.82 -7.34
CA LEU A 30 -0.81 -10.38 -7.25
C LEU A 30 0.16 -11.47 -7.75
N GLY A 31 -0.06 -12.73 -7.37
CA GLY A 31 0.74 -13.85 -7.88
C GLY A 31 0.60 -14.06 -9.39
N GLN A 32 -0.57 -13.78 -9.99
CA GLN A 32 -0.72 -13.79 -11.44
C GLN A 32 0.12 -12.68 -12.08
N PHE A 33 0.03 -11.45 -11.57
CA PHE A 33 0.78 -10.30 -12.10
C PHE A 33 2.29 -10.45 -11.97
N GLU A 34 2.78 -11.02 -10.88
CA GLU A 34 4.20 -11.35 -10.70
C GLU A 34 4.73 -12.26 -11.80
N ARG A 35 3.97 -13.30 -12.17
CA ARG A 35 4.26 -14.16 -13.32
C ARG A 35 3.96 -13.52 -14.68
N SER A 36 3.68 -12.22 -14.70
CA SER A 36 3.28 -11.45 -15.88
C SER A 36 2.03 -12.01 -16.57
N GLN A 37 1.11 -12.59 -15.80
CA GLN A 37 -0.14 -13.15 -16.30
C GLN A 37 -1.28 -12.14 -16.11
N GLY A 38 -1.94 -11.75 -17.20
CA GLY A 38 -3.09 -10.85 -17.15
C GLY A 38 -2.80 -9.40 -16.75
N VAL A 39 -1.58 -8.91 -16.99
CA VAL A 39 -1.14 -7.53 -16.73
C VAL A 39 -1.88 -6.52 -17.63
N PHE A 40 -2.30 -6.92 -18.83
CA PHE A 40 -3.05 -6.08 -19.77
C PHE A 40 -4.49 -6.55 -19.93
N PRO A 41 -5.46 -5.65 -20.16
CA PRO A 41 -6.76 -6.02 -20.71
C PRO A 41 -6.59 -6.71 -22.07
N ALA A 42 -7.38 -7.75 -22.35
CA ALA A 42 -7.35 -8.43 -23.65
C ALA A 42 -7.60 -7.50 -24.85
N ALA A 43 -8.35 -6.41 -24.66
CA ALA A 43 -8.64 -5.42 -25.69
C ALA A 43 -7.40 -4.64 -26.18
N GLU A 44 -6.34 -4.57 -25.38
CA GLU A 44 -5.10 -3.85 -25.73
C GLU A 44 -4.17 -4.67 -26.64
N LYS A 45 -4.53 -5.94 -26.90
CA LYS A 45 -3.67 -6.86 -27.64
C LYS A 45 -3.31 -6.36 -29.02
N ASP A 46 -4.30 -5.93 -29.80
CA ASP A 46 -4.08 -5.46 -31.17
C ASP A 46 -3.22 -4.18 -31.21
N LEU A 47 -3.36 -3.31 -30.20
CA LEU A 47 -2.53 -2.10 -30.08
C LEU A 47 -1.07 -2.48 -29.82
N PHE A 48 -0.83 -3.38 -28.87
CA PHE A 48 0.52 -3.83 -28.53
C PHE A 48 1.18 -4.64 -29.65
N GLU A 49 0.43 -5.46 -30.39
CA GLU A 49 0.95 -6.18 -31.56
C GLU A 49 1.33 -5.22 -32.70
N ARG A 50 0.61 -4.10 -32.85
CA ARG A 50 0.89 -3.08 -33.88
C ARG A 50 2.02 -2.14 -33.51
N GLU A 51 2.06 -1.66 -32.27
CA GLU A 51 3.05 -0.67 -31.82
C GLU A 51 4.35 -1.34 -31.36
N GLY A 52 4.28 -2.56 -30.83
CA GLY A 52 5.41 -3.37 -30.38
C GLY A 52 6.14 -2.78 -29.17
N ILE A 53 6.29 -3.54 -28.08
CA ILE A 53 7.27 -3.19 -27.05
C ILE A 53 8.62 -3.72 -27.50
N VAL A 54 9.55 -2.84 -27.86
CA VAL A 54 10.94 -3.22 -28.11
C VAL A 54 11.67 -3.22 -26.77
N ASP A 55 11.58 -4.34 -26.04
CA ASP A 55 12.34 -4.55 -24.80
C ASP A 55 13.06 -5.91 -24.87
N PRO A 56 14.40 -5.95 -24.72
CA PRO A 56 15.16 -7.21 -24.76
C PRO A 56 14.75 -8.19 -23.65
N ASP A 57 14.06 -7.73 -22.60
CA ASP A 57 13.66 -8.55 -21.46
C ASP A 57 12.23 -9.14 -21.57
N ILE A 58 11.54 -8.93 -22.71
CA ILE A 58 10.16 -9.39 -22.92
C ILE A 58 10.10 -10.43 -24.05
N ASP A 59 9.85 -11.69 -23.69
CA ASP A 59 9.75 -12.79 -24.66
C ASP A 59 8.42 -13.60 -24.56
N LEU A 60 7.30 -12.98 -24.19
CA LEU A 60 6.01 -13.72 -24.07
C LEU A 60 4.75 -12.84 -24.24
N PRO A 61 4.22 -12.61 -25.46
CA PRO A 61 3.05 -11.74 -25.65
C PRO A 61 1.75 -12.30 -25.09
N TYR A 62 1.49 -13.61 -25.21
CA TYR A 62 0.13 -14.15 -25.02
C TYR A 62 -0.33 -14.20 -23.56
N VAL A 63 0.57 -14.50 -22.61
CA VAL A 63 0.19 -14.68 -21.19
C VAL A 63 -0.11 -13.35 -20.49
N TYR A 64 0.35 -12.23 -21.04
CA TYR A 64 0.17 -10.91 -20.44
C TYR A 64 -1.26 -10.39 -20.55
N PHE A 65 -2.04 -10.90 -21.49
CA PHE A 65 -3.40 -10.43 -21.71
C PHE A 65 -4.39 -11.22 -20.85
N ASP A 66 -5.20 -10.50 -20.09
CA ASP A 66 -6.22 -11.06 -19.23
C ASP A 66 -7.48 -11.40 -20.04
N ASN A 67 -7.64 -12.68 -20.35
CA ASN A 67 -8.83 -13.22 -21.01
C ASN A 67 -10.05 -13.34 -20.07
N THR A 68 -9.90 -13.08 -18.77
CA THR A 68 -11.00 -13.08 -17.80
C THR A 68 -11.74 -11.75 -17.71
N HIS A 69 -11.25 -10.72 -18.42
CA HIS A 69 -11.72 -9.33 -18.40
C HIS A 69 -11.59 -8.61 -17.05
N TYR A 70 -11.01 -9.24 -16.02
CA TYR A 70 -10.82 -8.64 -14.70
C TYR A 70 -9.87 -7.43 -14.73
N ARG A 71 -8.74 -7.52 -15.45
CA ARG A 71 -7.78 -6.41 -15.54
C ARG A 71 -8.43 -5.14 -16.11
N ALA A 72 -9.38 -5.29 -17.04
CA ALA A 72 -10.13 -4.17 -17.61
C ALA A 72 -11.04 -3.47 -16.57
N THR A 73 -11.49 -4.18 -15.53
CA THR A 73 -12.33 -3.58 -14.48
C THR A 73 -11.52 -2.71 -13.51
N LEU A 74 -10.20 -2.87 -13.45
CA LEU A 74 -9.32 -2.09 -12.57
C LEU A 74 -8.98 -0.72 -13.15
N GLY A 75 -8.99 -0.58 -14.48
CA GLY A 75 -8.55 0.63 -15.16
C GLY A 75 -7.90 0.39 -16.51
N GLY A 76 -7.54 1.50 -17.15
CA GLY A 76 -6.85 1.51 -18.44
C GLY A 76 -5.38 1.08 -18.35
N VAL A 77 -4.67 1.36 -19.44
CA VAL A 77 -3.24 1.10 -19.60
C VAL A 77 -2.56 2.41 -20.01
N PRO A 78 -1.47 2.84 -19.33
CA PRO A 78 -0.72 4.00 -19.76
C PRO A 78 -0.12 3.84 -21.16
N SER A 79 0.10 4.96 -21.85
CA SER A 79 0.63 4.94 -23.21
C SER A 79 2.05 4.36 -23.25
N LEU A 80 2.38 3.66 -24.34
CA LEU A 80 3.74 3.14 -24.55
C LEU A 80 4.78 4.26 -24.52
N ALA A 81 4.45 5.45 -25.03
CA ALA A 81 5.34 6.61 -25.02
C ALA A 81 5.66 7.10 -23.59
N ASP A 82 4.71 7.05 -22.67
CA ASP A 82 4.95 7.46 -21.28
C ASP A 82 5.74 6.41 -20.52
N VAL A 83 5.47 5.12 -20.77
CA VAL A 83 6.24 4.01 -20.19
C VAL A 83 7.68 4.01 -20.69
N ASP A 84 7.92 4.20 -22.00
CA ASP A 84 9.28 4.27 -22.57
C ASP A 84 10.09 5.43 -21.98
N LYS A 85 9.48 6.61 -21.81
CA LYS A 85 10.11 7.75 -21.12
C LYS A 85 10.48 7.41 -19.68
N LEU A 86 9.59 6.74 -18.95
CA LEU A 86 9.84 6.35 -17.57
C LEU A 86 10.98 5.33 -17.49
N VAL A 87 10.94 4.26 -18.30
CA VAL A 87 11.97 3.22 -18.35
C VAL A 87 13.35 3.81 -18.65
N LYS A 88 13.46 4.68 -19.67
CA LYS A 88 14.72 5.37 -20.00
C LYS A 88 15.23 6.18 -18.82
N ARG A 89 14.34 6.90 -18.12
CA ARG A 89 14.71 7.70 -16.96
C ARG A 89 15.17 6.83 -15.78
N VAL A 90 14.47 5.72 -15.51
CA VAL A 90 14.83 4.77 -14.45
C VAL A 90 16.23 4.21 -14.69
N ARG A 91 16.54 3.79 -15.92
CA ARG A 91 17.87 3.29 -16.31
C ARG A 91 18.96 4.34 -16.09
N GLN A 92 18.70 5.58 -16.50
CA GLN A 92 19.62 6.71 -16.24
C GLN A 92 19.84 6.95 -14.74
N PHE A 93 18.77 6.92 -13.92
CA PHE A 93 18.87 7.13 -12.47
C PHE A 93 19.66 6.01 -11.78
N ARG A 94 19.52 4.76 -12.25
CA ARG A 94 20.35 3.63 -11.80
C ARG A 94 21.83 3.88 -12.12
N GLU A 95 22.14 4.24 -13.38
CA GLU A 95 23.53 4.47 -13.83
C GLU A 95 24.22 5.61 -13.07
N LEU A 96 23.48 6.69 -12.78
CA LEU A 96 23.99 7.84 -12.04
C LEU A 96 24.05 7.63 -10.51
N GLY A 97 23.42 6.58 -9.98
CA GLY A 97 23.32 6.37 -8.54
C GLY A 97 22.53 7.47 -7.83
N GLU A 98 21.42 7.91 -8.41
CA GLU A 98 20.63 9.04 -7.92
C GLU A 98 20.11 8.85 -6.49
N SER A 99 19.89 9.97 -5.80
CA SER A 99 19.42 9.95 -4.41
C SER A 99 17.98 9.45 -4.27
N GLU A 100 17.65 8.82 -3.13
CA GLU A 100 16.28 8.42 -2.78
C GLU A 100 15.26 9.56 -2.96
N ALA A 101 15.62 10.79 -2.58
CA ALA A 101 14.76 11.96 -2.76
C ALA A 101 14.48 12.27 -4.25
N ALA A 102 15.45 12.04 -5.13
CA ALA A 102 15.27 12.20 -6.58
C ALA A 102 14.38 11.09 -7.15
N TRP A 103 14.56 9.84 -6.71
CA TRP A 103 13.65 8.72 -7.05
C TRP A 103 12.22 9.05 -6.63
N ASN A 104 12.02 9.43 -5.36
CA ASN A 104 10.71 9.78 -4.82
C ASN A 104 10.07 10.93 -5.59
N GLY A 105 10.84 11.99 -5.87
CA GLY A 105 10.36 13.19 -6.54
C GLY A 105 10.05 13.02 -8.02
N TYR A 106 10.62 12.00 -8.68
CA TYR A 106 10.47 11.83 -10.13
C TYR A 106 9.92 10.46 -10.50
N ILE A 107 10.64 9.38 -10.21
CA ILE A 107 10.28 8.02 -10.65
C ILE A 107 9.00 7.55 -9.97
N ASP A 108 9.00 7.49 -8.64
CA ASP A 108 7.89 6.91 -7.88
C ASP A 108 6.64 7.78 -8.01
N THR A 109 6.79 9.11 -7.92
CA THR A 109 5.70 10.06 -8.16
C THR A 109 5.12 9.90 -9.57
N THR A 110 5.94 9.77 -10.62
CA THR A 110 5.43 9.57 -11.99
C THR A 110 4.66 8.25 -12.09
N LEU A 111 5.17 7.18 -11.50
CA LEU A 111 4.52 5.88 -11.51
C LEU A 111 3.14 5.91 -10.84
N PHE A 112 3.03 6.59 -9.69
CA PHE A 112 1.74 6.80 -9.01
C PHE A 112 0.77 7.63 -9.85
N LEU A 113 1.24 8.72 -10.48
CA LEU A 113 0.39 9.55 -11.33
C LEU A 113 -0.14 8.79 -12.55
N LEU A 114 0.67 7.93 -13.17
CA LEU A 114 0.24 7.07 -14.27
C LEU A 114 -0.81 6.04 -13.81
N ALA A 115 -0.60 5.41 -12.65
CA ALA A 115 -1.56 4.46 -12.09
C ALA A 115 -2.89 5.14 -11.73
N GLU A 116 -2.84 6.31 -11.10
CA GLU A 116 -4.04 7.08 -10.73
C GLU A 116 -4.83 7.53 -11.96
N ALA A 117 -4.15 8.03 -13.00
CA ALA A 117 -4.79 8.43 -14.25
C ALA A 117 -5.44 7.24 -14.97
N ALA A 118 -4.90 6.03 -14.80
CA ALA A 118 -5.46 4.82 -15.39
C ALA A 118 -6.61 4.21 -14.56
N SER A 119 -6.75 4.58 -13.28
CA SER A 119 -7.65 3.89 -12.34
C SER A 119 -9.11 4.25 -12.48
N VAL A 120 -10.01 3.25 -12.39
CA VAL A 120 -11.47 3.50 -12.23
C VAL A 120 -11.81 4.13 -10.87
N HIS A 121 -10.86 4.11 -9.94
CA HIS A 121 -10.97 4.70 -8.60
C HIS A 121 -10.27 6.07 -8.50
N GLN A 122 -9.90 6.69 -9.62
CA GLN A 122 -9.34 8.03 -9.65
C GLN A 122 -10.19 9.02 -8.83
N GLY A 123 -9.55 9.78 -7.94
CA GLY A 123 -10.21 10.75 -7.06
C GLY A 123 -10.98 10.13 -5.88
N ARG A 124 -11.03 8.80 -5.77
CA ARG A 124 -11.53 8.07 -4.58
C ARG A 124 -10.40 7.48 -3.75
N THR A 125 -9.31 7.10 -4.42
CA THR A 125 -8.02 6.76 -3.81
C THR A 125 -6.91 7.56 -4.47
N THR A 126 -5.94 8.00 -3.67
CA THR A 126 -4.81 8.80 -4.15
C THR A 126 -3.54 8.40 -3.41
N SER A 127 -2.42 8.39 -4.12
CA SER A 127 -1.09 8.22 -3.55
C SER A 127 -0.59 9.57 -3.04
N THR A 128 0.04 9.58 -1.87
CA THR A 128 0.54 10.82 -1.27
C THR A 128 1.95 10.61 -0.74
N ASN A 129 2.82 11.58 -1.00
CA ASN A 129 4.13 11.64 -0.35
C ASN A 129 3.93 12.02 1.12
N ILE A 130 4.50 11.21 2.01
CA ILE A 130 4.37 11.33 3.46
C ILE A 130 5.72 11.22 4.17
N THR A 131 6.82 11.48 3.45
CA THR A 131 8.22 11.50 3.95
C THR A 131 8.45 12.35 5.21
N THR A 132 7.54 13.29 5.50
CA THR A 132 7.60 14.17 6.69
C THR A 132 6.64 13.76 7.81
N ALA A 133 5.79 12.75 7.59
CA ALA A 133 4.77 12.31 8.53
C ALA A 133 5.37 11.43 9.62
N ARG A 134 5.26 11.87 10.88
CA ARG A 134 5.74 11.12 12.05
C ARG A 134 4.64 10.37 12.76
N ILE A 135 4.98 9.23 13.37
CA ILE A 135 4.07 8.53 14.28
C ILE A 135 3.67 9.47 15.43
N GLY A 136 2.38 9.52 15.72
CA GLY A 136 1.81 10.32 16.79
C GLY A 136 0.34 9.96 17.05
N PRO A 137 -0.14 9.97 18.31
CA PRO A 137 0.57 10.32 19.56
C PRO A 137 1.72 9.38 19.96
N SER A 138 2.53 9.78 20.95
CA SER A 138 3.72 9.00 21.36
C SER A 138 3.35 7.64 21.96
N SER A 139 2.12 7.51 22.49
CA SER A 139 1.53 6.24 22.92
C SER A 139 1.46 5.18 21.81
N LEU A 140 1.41 5.59 20.54
CA LEU A 140 1.37 4.69 19.39
C LEU A 140 2.75 4.22 18.93
N ILE A 141 3.84 4.76 19.48
CA ILE A 141 5.20 4.38 19.09
C ILE A 141 5.50 2.98 19.64
N PRO A 142 5.76 1.97 18.78
CA PRO A 142 6.09 0.62 19.23
C PRO A 142 7.40 0.57 20.01
N ARG A 143 7.56 -0.49 20.81
CA ARG A 143 8.79 -0.73 21.59
C ARG A 143 9.39 -2.08 21.21
N THR A 144 10.70 -2.20 21.28
CA THR A 144 11.35 -3.51 21.16
C THR A 144 11.02 -4.40 22.36
N GLN A 145 11.32 -5.70 22.27
CA GLN A 145 11.18 -6.63 23.39
C GLN A 145 11.98 -6.18 24.64
N ASP A 146 13.11 -5.49 24.44
CA ASP A 146 13.92 -4.88 25.50
C ASP A 146 13.41 -3.51 25.98
N ASN A 147 12.17 -3.14 25.60
CA ASN A 147 11.50 -1.89 25.97
C ASN A 147 12.22 -0.62 25.48
N VAL A 148 13.05 -0.72 24.43
CA VAL A 148 13.74 0.42 23.82
C VAL A 148 12.78 1.12 22.84
N HIS A 149 12.68 2.44 22.94
CA HIS A 149 11.96 3.24 21.95
C HIS A 149 12.70 3.19 20.62
N ILE A 150 12.03 2.69 19.58
CA ILE A 150 12.53 2.84 18.24
C ILE A 150 12.25 4.28 17.83
N ARG A 151 13.26 5.03 17.39
CA ARG A 151 13.04 6.37 16.80
C ARG A 151 11.91 6.23 15.80
N GLY A 152 10.91 7.14 15.83
CA GLY A 152 9.74 7.10 14.97
C GLY A 152 10.10 7.26 13.49
N LYS A 153 10.63 6.19 12.91
CA LYS A 153 11.01 6.06 11.51
C LYS A 153 9.73 5.98 10.69
N MET A 154 9.74 6.71 9.58
CA MET A 154 8.59 7.03 8.75
C MET A 154 8.67 6.20 7.46
N VAL A 155 7.53 6.10 6.76
CA VAL A 155 7.50 5.62 5.37
C VAL A 155 7.31 6.78 4.41
N ASP A 156 7.60 6.58 3.13
CA ASP A 156 7.73 7.67 2.16
C ASP A 156 6.43 8.01 1.43
N PHE A 157 5.60 7.00 1.14
CA PHE A 157 4.33 7.19 0.46
C PHE A 157 3.21 6.37 1.11
N ALA A 158 1.97 6.78 0.84
CA ALA A 158 0.79 6.03 1.20
C ALA A 158 -0.28 6.12 0.10
N LEU A 159 -1.02 5.03 -0.13
CA LEU A 159 -2.31 5.08 -0.80
C LEU A 159 -3.38 5.37 0.25
N VAL A 160 -4.17 6.42 0.05
CA VAL A 160 -5.18 6.85 1.01
C VAL A 160 -6.57 6.89 0.40
N LEU A 161 -7.57 6.70 1.26
CA LEU A 161 -8.97 6.91 0.92
C LEU A 161 -9.29 8.41 0.90
N GLU A 162 -9.94 8.88 -0.16
CA GLU A 162 -10.50 10.22 -0.23
C GLU A 162 -11.82 10.34 0.56
N GLY A 163 -12.16 11.59 0.87
CA GLY A 163 -13.27 11.92 1.74
C GLY A 163 -14.64 11.42 1.26
N SER A 164 -15.38 10.80 2.16
CA SER A 164 -16.80 10.43 2.00
C SER A 164 -17.63 11.04 3.13
N ASP A 165 -18.95 11.03 3.01
CA ASP A 165 -19.82 11.53 4.09
C ASP A 165 -19.73 10.65 5.34
N ALA A 166 -19.51 9.34 5.17
CA ALA A 166 -19.23 8.43 6.29
C ALA A 166 -17.94 8.83 7.02
N LEU A 167 -16.85 9.09 6.30
CA LEU A 167 -15.60 9.56 6.91
C LEU A 167 -15.77 10.91 7.61
N LYS A 168 -16.52 11.85 7.04
CA LYS A 168 -16.83 13.13 7.70
C LYS A 168 -17.60 12.92 9.00
N ALA A 169 -18.65 12.10 8.96
CA ALA A 169 -19.48 11.79 10.13
C ALA A 169 -18.68 11.07 11.23
N GLY A 170 -17.88 10.06 10.85
CA GLY A 170 -16.99 9.36 11.78
C GLY A 170 -16.00 10.31 12.47
N ALA A 171 -15.35 11.18 11.70
CA ALA A 171 -14.40 12.15 12.22
C ALA A 171 -15.00 13.24 13.12
N ALA A 172 -16.32 13.50 13.00
CA ALA A 172 -17.03 14.41 13.89
C ALA A 172 -17.43 13.76 15.23
N ARG A 173 -17.59 12.43 15.25
CA ARG A 173 -18.04 11.66 16.42
C ARG A 173 -16.88 11.12 17.26
N LEU A 174 -15.80 10.71 16.62
CA LEU A 174 -14.70 10.00 17.28
C LEU A 174 -13.79 10.96 18.08
N PRO A 175 -13.21 10.50 19.19
CA PRO A 175 -12.40 11.34 20.06
C PRO A 175 -11.09 11.79 19.40
N THR A 176 -10.64 12.99 19.76
CA THR A 176 -9.34 13.52 19.36
C THR A 176 -8.19 12.72 19.99
N ASN A 177 -7.00 12.78 19.40
CA ASN A 177 -5.81 12.19 20.00
C ASN A 177 -5.44 12.92 21.31
N ALA A 178 -5.33 12.16 22.40
CA ALA A 178 -5.16 12.68 23.76
C ALA A 178 -3.98 13.66 23.90
N ASP A 179 -2.84 13.39 23.26
CA ASP A 179 -1.62 14.19 23.45
C ASP A 179 -1.56 15.49 22.64
N LYS A 180 -2.34 15.60 21.56
CA LYS A 180 -2.23 16.75 20.62
C LYS A 180 -3.53 17.49 20.37
N GLY A 181 -4.65 17.04 20.92
CA GLY A 181 -5.96 17.70 20.75
C GLY A 181 -6.47 17.72 19.31
N VAL A 182 -5.88 16.93 18.41
CA VAL A 182 -6.27 16.84 16.99
C VAL A 182 -6.76 15.43 16.70
N PHE A 183 -7.90 15.32 16.01
CA PHE A 183 -8.42 14.06 15.51
C PHE A 183 -7.60 13.58 14.30
N SER A 184 -7.24 12.30 14.28
CA SER A 184 -6.67 11.64 13.10
C SER A 184 -7.23 10.23 12.95
N PHE A 185 -7.61 9.84 11.73
CA PHE A 185 -7.88 8.44 11.40
C PHE A 185 -6.59 7.60 11.41
N ASN A 186 -5.45 8.26 11.25
CA ASN A 186 -4.16 7.60 11.12
C ASN A 186 -3.34 7.74 12.39
N HIS A 187 -2.29 6.95 12.50
CA HIS A 187 -1.32 6.96 13.59
C HIS A 187 -0.29 8.10 13.45
N THR A 188 -0.70 9.21 12.84
CA THR A 188 0.11 10.42 12.62
C THR A 188 -0.75 11.67 12.79
N THR A 189 -0.09 12.78 13.11
CA THR A 189 -0.70 14.11 13.19
C THR A 189 -0.35 15.01 12.00
N HIS A 190 0.19 14.41 10.93
CA HIS A 190 0.46 15.10 9.68
C HIS A 190 -0.86 15.59 9.05
N SER A 191 -0.99 16.91 8.88
CA SER A 191 -2.26 17.56 8.53
C SER A 191 -2.95 16.97 7.28
N PRO A 192 -2.24 16.71 6.16
CA PRO A 192 -2.83 16.08 4.97
C PRO A 192 -3.46 14.69 5.19
N LEU A 193 -3.13 14.00 6.27
CA LEU A 193 -3.57 12.64 6.55
C LEU A 193 -4.63 12.54 7.64
N LEU A 194 -4.98 13.63 8.33
CA LEU A 194 -5.88 13.55 9.50
C LEU A 194 -7.23 12.89 9.19
N ARG A 195 -7.77 13.14 7.99
CA ARG A 195 -9.11 12.68 7.58
C ARG A 195 -9.09 11.77 6.34
N ARG A 196 -7.91 11.31 5.92
CA ARG A 196 -7.69 10.45 4.74
C ARG A 196 -7.06 9.13 5.21
N PRO A 197 -7.86 8.10 5.55
CA PRO A 197 -7.33 6.82 6.05
C PRO A 197 -6.28 6.23 5.11
N ILE A 198 -5.15 5.79 5.66
CA ILE A 198 -4.12 5.07 4.91
C ILE A 198 -4.61 3.64 4.66
N ALA A 199 -4.66 3.24 3.39
CA ALA A 199 -5.00 1.88 3.00
C ALA A 199 -3.73 1.03 2.72
N VAL A 200 -2.71 1.64 2.10
CA VAL A 200 -1.44 0.99 1.75
C VAL A 200 -0.29 1.89 2.19
N SER A 201 0.72 1.34 2.86
CA SER A 201 1.96 2.06 3.20
C SER A 201 3.10 1.64 2.27
N ILE A 202 3.93 2.58 1.84
CA ILE A 202 4.97 2.36 0.84
C ILE A 202 6.29 2.94 1.36
N GLU A 203 7.28 2.07 1.55
CA GLU A 203 8.65 2.45 1.88
C GLU A 203 9.50 2.49 0.60
N THR A 204 10.32 3.52 0.46
CA THR A 204 11.33 3.60 -0.60
C THR A 204 12.73 3.45 -0.01
N LYS A 205 13.63 2.85 -0.78
CA LYS A 205 15.05 2.71 -0.46
C LYS A 205 15.87 2.88 -1.71
N ARG A 206 17.13 3.28 -1.53
CA ARG A 206 18.08 3.26 -2.64
C ARG A 206 18.39 1.82 -3.03
N GLN A 207 18.80 1.65 -4.28
CA GLN A 207 19.28 0.36 -4.74
C GLN A 207 20.50 -0.08 -3.92
N GLY A 208 20.52 -1.34 -3.48
CA GLY A 208 21.60 -1.92 -2.70
C GLY A 208 21.55 -1.66 -1.19
N GLU A 209 20.62 -0.86 -0.67
CA GLU A 209 20.41 -0.75 0.78
C GLU A 209 19.87 -2.04 1.41
N HIS A 210 20.03 -2.21 2.73
CA HIS A 210 19.59 -3.43 3.38
C HIS A 210 18.05 -3.51 3.39
N PHE A 211 17.51 -4.51 2.70
CA PHE A 211 16.06 -4.78 2.68
C PHE A 211 15.48 -4.95 4.09
N GLN A 212 16.28 -5.48 5.04
CA GLN A 212 15.88 -5.60 6.43
C GLN A 212 15.57 -4.24 7.09
N ASP A 213 16.31 -3.18 6.75
CA ASP A 213 16.04 -1.85 7.31
C ASP A 213 14.68 -1.33 6.85
N ALA A 214 14.32 -1.56 5.58
CA ALA A 214 13.02 -1.21 5.03
C ALA A 214 11.88 -1.99 5.71
N LEU A 215 12.09 -3.29 5.95
CA LEU A 215 11.14 -4.13 6.70
C LEU A 215 10.94 -3.63 8.13
N ASP A 216 12.03 -3.29 8.82
CA ASP A 216 11.99 -2.82 10.19
C ASP A 216 11.25 -1.48 10.28
N GLN A 217 11.52 -0.54 9.35
CA GLN A 217 10.80 0.73 9.25
C GLN A 217 9.31 0.53 9.03
N LEU A 218 8.96 -0.27 8.02
CA LEU A 218 7.58 -0.57 7.68
C LEU A 218 6.85 -1.31 8.82
N GLY A 219 7.56 -2.19 9.54
CA GLY A 219 7.04 -2.91 10.69
C GLY A 219 6.67 -1.99 11.85
N VAL A 220 7.54 -1.02 12.15
CA VAL A 220 7.27 0.02 13.18
C VAL A 220 6.06 0.87 12.79
N TRP A 221 6.03 1.36 11.55
CA TRP A 221 4.92 2.16 11.02
C TRP A 221 3.59 1.41 11.06
N THR A 222 3.57 0.19 10.54
CA THR A 222 2.35 -0.62 10.45
C THR A 222 1.88 -1.09 11.83
N SER A 223 2.79 -1.27 12.78
CA SER A 223 2.43 -1.57 14.17
C SER A 223 1.68 -0.41 14.84
N ALA A 224 2.17 0.81 14.64
CA ALA A 224 1.46 2.01 15.09
C ALA A 224 0.11 2.17 14.38
N HIS A 225 0.03 1.82 13.10
CA HIS A 225 -1.21 1.82 12.34
C HIS A 225 -2.24 0.87 12.96
N PHE A 226 -1.87 -0.38 13.25
CA PHE A 226 -2.76 -1.35 13.90
C PHE A 226 -3.20 -0.91 15.30
N ALA A 227 -2.31 -0.31 16.08
CA ALA A 227 -2.66 0.26 17.37
C ALA A 227 -3.72 1.35 17.22
N ARG A 228 -3.56 2.26 16.24
CA ARG A 228 -4.57 3.30 15.98
C ARG A 228 -5.91 2.73 15.52
N LEU A 229 -5.91 1.75 14.62
CA LEU A 229 -7.16 1.08 14.21
C LEU A 229 -7.87 0.45 15.42
N THR A 230 -7.11 -0.12 16.36
CA THR A 230 -7.66 -0.70 17.59
C THR A 230 -8.28 0.35 18.51
N GLU A 231 -7.62 1.51 18.68
CA GLU A 231 -8.19 2.64 19.43
C GLU A 231 -9.50 3.14 18.81
N LEU A 232 -9.52 3.29 17.47
CA LEU A 232 -10.70 3.74 16.73
C LEU A 232 -11.87 2.77 16.84
N LEU A 233 -11.61 1.46 16.71
CA LEU A 233 -12.60 0.41 16.91
C LEU A 233 -13.16 0.42 18.33
N THR A 234 -12.29 0.59 19.33
CA THR A 234 -12.71 0.71 20.74
C THR A 234 -13.60 1.93 20.94
N ALA A 235 -13.20 3.09 20.41
CA ALA A 235 -14.00 4.32 20.48
C ALA A 235 -15.34 4.23 19.71
N ALA A 236 -15.42 3.35 18.70
CA ALA A 236 -16.65 3.06 17.98
C ALA A 236 -17.53 1.98 18.66
N GLY A 237 -17.13 1.43 19.81
CA GLY A 237 -17.86 0.34 20.47
C GLY A 237 -17.71 -1.02 19.77
N ARG A 238 -16.68 -1.18 18.95
CA ARG A 238 -16.40 -2.34 18.09
C ARG A 238 -15.08 -3.04 18.46
N SER A 239 -14.72 -3.06 19.75
CA SER A 239 -13.46 -3.68 20.24
C SER A 239 -13.34 -5.18 19.95
N HIS A 240 -14.45 -5.86 19.62
CA HIS A 240 -14.48 -7.26 19.18
C HIS A 240 -14.10 -7.46 17.70
N VAL A 241 -14.09 -6.40 16.90
CA VAL A 241 -13.70 -6.46 15.49
C VAL A 241 -12.19 -6.45 15.39
N HIS A 242 -11.65 -7.36 14.59
CA HIS A 242 -10.21 -7.38 14.31
C HIS A 242 -9.88 -6.48 13.11
N PRO A 243 -8.80 -5.68 13.16
CA PRO A 243 -8.30 -4.96 12.00
C PRO A 243 -8.00 -5.90 10.83
N PRO A 244 -8.24 -5.48 9.56
CA PRO A 244 -7.91 -6.28 8.40
C PRO A 244 -6.40 -6.38 8.24
N MET A 245 -5.93 -7.40 7.52
CA MET A 245 -4.55 -7.41 7.06
C MET A 245 -4.30 -6.21 6.14
N LEU A 246 -3.14 -5.57 6.29
CA LEU A 246 -2.80 -4.35 5.57
C LEU A 246 -1.72 -4.64 4.53
N PRO A 247 -1.99 -4.41 3.24
CA PRO A 247 -0.97 -4.49 2.21
C PRO A 247 0.01 -3.31 2.34
N CYS A 248 1.27 -3.59 2.06
CA CYS A 248 2.35 -2.63 2.04
C CYS A 248 3.27 -2.90 0.85
N LEU A 249 3.98 -1.86 0.41
CA LEU A 249 4.96 -1.95 -0.67
C LEU A 249 6.35 -1.52 -0.19
N ILE A 250 7.37 -2.12 -0.78
CA ILE A 250 8.76 -1.64 -0.68
C ILE A 250 9.28 -1.46 -2.10
N ALA A 251 9.67 -0.23 -2.44
CA ALA A 251 10.38 0.08 -3.67
C ALA A 251 11.87 0.24 -3.32
N GLN A 252 12.71 -0.63 -3.86
CA GLN A 252 14.16 -0.55 -3.65
C GLN A 252 14.83 -0.17 -4.96
N GLY A 253 14.96 1.14 -5.21
CA GLY A 253 15.25 1.70 -6.51
C GLY A 253 14.30 1.14 -7.57
N SER A 254 14.85 0.23 -8.38
CA SER A 254 14.14 -0.58 -9.39
C SER A 254 12.98 -1.42 -8.95
N ASP A 255 13.19 -2.05 -7.80
CA ASP A 255 12.63 -3.36 -7.54
C ASP A 255 11.49 -3.24 -6.53
N TRP A 256 10.28 -3.52 -7.00
CA TRP A 256 9.05 -3.39 -6.26
C TRP A 256 8.61 -4.71 -5.65
N LYS A 257 8.25 -4.62 -4.37
CA LYS A 257 7.99 -5.74 -3.50
C LYS A 257 6.70 -5.52 -2.75
N PHE A 258 5.87 -6.55 -2.70
CA PHE A 258 4.65 -6.56 -1.92
C PHE A 258 4.87 -7.30 -0.61
N ILE A 259 4.23 -6.80 0.43
CA ILE A 259 4.26 -7.32 1.78
C ILE A 259 2.86 -7.21 2.39
N LEU A 260 2.47 -8.18 3.21
CA LEU A 260 1.19 -8.17 3.90
C LEU A 260 1.38 -8.16 5.42
N ALA A 261 0.88 -7.14 6.11
CA ALA A 261 0.95 -7.06 7.56
C ALA A 261 -0.34 -7.59 8.22
N GLU A 262 -0.21 -8.30 9.33
CA GLU A 262 -1.33 -8.81 10.13
C GLU A 262 -1.13 -8.43 11.60
N LYS A 263 -2.21 -7.97 12.25
CA LYS A 263 -2.29 -7.99 13.71
C LYS A 263 -2.91 -9.31 14.16
N THR A 264 -2.09 -10.18 14.76
CA THR A 264 -2.54 -11.49 15.25
C THR A 264 -3.51 -11.37 16.42
N LEU A 265 -4.26 -12.44 16.70
CA LEU A 265 -5.13 -12.53 17.88
C LEU A 265 -4.36 -12.38 19.21
N ALA A 266 -3.08 -12.77 19.23
CA ALA A 266 -2.21 -12.59 20.38
C ALA A 266 -1.75 -11.13 20.57
N GLY A 267 -2.10 -10.22 19.65
CA GLY A 267 -1.73 -8.81 19.68
C GLY A 267 -0.39 -8.49 19.00
N GLU A 268 0.33 -9.51 18.52
CA GLU A 268 1.59 -9.34 17.79
C GLU A 268 1.33 -8.82 16.37
N VAL A 269 2.25 -8.01 15.84
CA VAL A 269 2.24 -7.61 14.44
C VAL A 269 3.20 -8.51 13.66
N LYS A 270 2.68 -9.19 12.64
CA LYS A 270 3.42 -10.09 11.75
C LYS A 270 3.44 -9.52 10.34
N ILE A 271 4.62 -9.54 9.75
CA ILE A 271 4.84 -9.16 8.35
C ILE A 271 5.00 -10.44 7.53
N TRP A 272 4.04 -10.71 6.65
CA TRP A 272 3.96 -11.90 5.81
C TRP A 272 4.53 -11.63 4.42
N SER A 273 5.52 -12.45 4.08
CA SER A 273 6.15 -12.60 2.75
C SER A 273 6.72 -11.34 2.10
N LYS A 274 7.64 -11.59 1.16
CA LYS A 274 8.12 -10.63 0.19
C LYS A 274 7.80 -11.24 -1.18
N LEU A 275 6.87 -10.63 -1.90
CA LEU A 275 6.60 -11.00 -3.29
C LEU A 275 7.18 -9.92 -4.20
N ASP A 276 8.26 -10.25 -4.90
CA ASP A 276 8.88 -9.39 -5.91
C ASP A 276 7.99 -9.38 -7.16
N PHE A 277 7.42 -8.23 -7.55
CA PHE A 277 6.48 -8.19 -8.69
C PHE A 277 6.90 -7.29 -9.84
N GLY A 278 7.89 -6.39 -9.68
CA GLY A 278 8.23 -5.47 -10.76
C GLY A 278 9.64 -4.88 -10.67
N ASP A 279 10.36 -4.89 -11.79
CA ASP A 279 11.53 -4.04 -12.02
C ASP A 279 11.13 -2.90 -12.99
N VAL A 280 10.95 -1.69 -12.45
CA VAL A 280 10.51 -0.53 -13.26
C VAL A 280 11.58 0.00 -14.23
N ALA A 281 12.74 -0.65 -14.32
CA ALA A 281 13.73 -0.43 -15.39
C ALA A 281 13.41 -1.20 -16.68
N THR A 282 12.31 -1.95 -16.71
CA THR A 282 11.79 -2.67 -17.87
C THR A 282 10.36 -2.25 -18.16
N HIS A 283 9.93 -2.30 -19.42
CA HIS A 283 8.53 -1.97 -19.77
C HIS A 283 7.57 -2.91 -19.05
N ARG A 284 7.91 -4.21 -19.02
CA ARG A 284 7.18 -5.24 -18.28
C ARG A 284 6.98 -4.84 -16.83
N GLY A 285 8.06 -4.53 -16.11
CA GLY A 285 7.96 -4.21 -14.70
C GLY A 285 7.18 -2.92 -14.44
N VAL A 286 7.26 -1.92 -15.32
CA VAL A 286 6.40 -0.72 -15.22
C VAL A 286 4.92 -1.10 -15.33
N TYR A 287 4.52 -1.85 -16.37
CA TYR A 287 3.12 -2.26 -16.55
C TYR A 287 2.62 -3.21 -15.45
N THR A 288 3.46 -4.12 -14.97
CA THR A 288 3.13 -4.98 -13.83
C THR A 288 2.95 -4.14 -12.57
N THR A 289 3.84 -3.20 -12.26
CA THR A 289 3.71 -2.34 -11.09
C THR A 289 2.46 -1.47 -11.16
N ILE A 290 2.13 -0.88 -12.32
CA ILE A 290 0.88 -0.15 -12.50
C ILE A 290 -0.33 -1.06 -12.25
N SER A 291 -0.31 -2.28 -12.78
CA SER A 291 -1.42 -3.23 -12.57
C SER A 291 -1.61 -3.63 -11.11
N VAL A 292 -0.50 -3.78 -10.37
CA VAL A 292 -0.52 -3.99 -8.91
C VAL A 292 -1.06 -2.76 -8.17
N LEU A 293 -0.66 -1.55 -8.55
CA LEU A 293 -1.18 -0.31 -7.96
C LEU A 293 -2.68 -0.16 -8.20
N LEU A 294 -3.17 -0.46 -9.41
CA LEU A 294 -4.58 -0.47 -9.74
C LEU A 294 -5.37 -1.50 -8.91
N LEU A 295 -4.82 -2.71 -8.74
CA LEU A 295 -5.39 -3.73 -7.88
C LEU A 295 -5.45 -3.30 -6.41
N LEU A 296 -4.44 -2.58 -5.92
CA LEU A 296 -4.43 -2.05 -4.56
C LEU A 296 -5.42 -0.89 -4.37
N MET A 297 -5.63 -0.06 -5.38
CA MET A 297 -6.69 0.95 -5.41
C MET A 297 -8.08 0.32 -5.37
N ASP A 298 -8.30 -0.73 -6.16
CA ASP A 298 -9.55 -1.51 -6.13
C ASP A 298 -9.76 -2.18 -4.77
N TRP A 299 -8.74 -2.82 -4.19
CA TRP A 299 -8.84 -3.39 -2.85
C TRP A 299 -9.14 -2.31 -1.78
N ALA A 300 -8.49 -1.15 -1.87
CA ALA A 300 -8.72 -0.05 -0.94
C ALA A 300 -10.18 0.43 -1.01
N GLU A 301 -10.76 0.53 -2.20
CA GLU A 301 -12.14 1.01 -2.38
C GLU A 301 -13.21 -0.05 -2.15
N THR A 302 -12.97 -1.30 -2.53
CA THR A 302 -14.00 -2.35 -2.49
C THR A 302 -13.94 -3.22 -1.23
N GLN A 303 -12.80 -3.26 -0.54
CA GLN A 303 -12.61 -4.06 0.68
C GLN A 303 -12.34 -3.18 1.90
N TYR A 304 -11.33 -2.31 1.82
CA TYR A 304 -10.89 -1.55 2.99
C TYR A 304 -11.85 -0.42 3.36
N ARG A 305 -12.31 0.38 2.39
CA ARG A 305 -13.26 1.47 2.62
C ARG A 305 -14.56 0.98 3.27
N PRO A 306 -15.28 -0.05 2.74
CA PRO A 306 -16.49 -0.55 3.37
C PRO A 306 -16.24 -1.03 4.81
N TRP A 307 -15.15 -1.77 5.04
CA TRP A 307 -14.77 -2.20 6.38
C TRP A 307 -14.55 -1.00 7.31
N PHE A 308 -13.81 0.02 6.86
CA PHE A 308 -13.49 1.20 7.66
C PHE A 308 -14.75 2.02 7.98
N GLU A 309 -15.59 2.26 6.99
CA GLU A 309 -16.82 3.05 7.16
C GLU A 309 -17.84 2.32 8.07
N GLU A 310 -18.00 1.01 7.91
CA GLU A 310 -18.88 0.20 8.75
C GLU A 310 -18.41 0.10 10.20
N ASN A 311 -17.12 -0.15 10.42
CA ASN A 311 -16.62 -0.51 11.75
C ASN A 311 -16.09 0.68 12.56
N ILE A 312 -15.62 1.74 11.90
CA ILE A 312 -15.05 2.92 12.57
C ILE A 312 -16.02 4.11 12.47
N CYS A 313 -16.61 4.35 11.30
CA CYS A 313 -17.37 5.58 11.06
C CYS A 313 -18.86 5.47 11.44
N SER A 314 -19.46 4.31 11.28
CA SER A 314 -20.87 4.09 11.62
C SER A 314 -21.09 4.13 13.13
N SER A 315 -22.19 4.72 13.58
CA SER A 315 -22.60 4.65 14.99
C SER A 315 -23.07 3.24 15.31
N ALA A 316 -22.60 2.66 16.42
CA ALA A 316 -23.30 1.52 17.01
C ALA A 316 -24.74 1.96 17.33
N LEU A 317 -25.74 1.19 16.89
CA LEU A 317 -27.08 1.34 17.46
C LEU A 317 -26.95 1.06 18.96
N PRO A 318 -27.53 1.88 19.86
CA PRO A 318 -27.58 1.54 21.27
C PRO A 318 -28.23 0.16 21.39
N SER A 319 -27.52 -0.79 21.98
CA SER A 319 -28.14 -2.04 22.44
C SER A 319 -29.21 -1.67 23.45
N GLY A 320 -30.47 -1.79 23.04
CA GLY A 320 -31.64 -1.64 23.90
C GLY A 320 -31.78 -2.77 24.90
#